data_AF-A0A448VJJ0-F1
#
_entry.id   AF-A0A448VJJ0-F1
#
_cell.length_a   1.000
_cell.length_b   1.000
_cell.length_c   1.000
_cell.angle_alpha   90.00
_cell.angle_beta   90.00
_cell.angle_gamma   90.00
#
_symmetry.space_group_name_H-M   'P 1'
#
loop_
_entity.id
_entity.type
_entity.pdbx_description
1 polymer ?
#
loop_
_entity_poly.entity_id
_entity_poly.type
_entity_poly.pdbx_seq_one_letter_code
_entity_poly.pdbx_strand_id
1 'polypeptide(L)'
;MTQNIQWTKPVCQLDSDGLYLGQTEADLDINARDGSYIIPGGCIDTAPPETRDGHAARWTGEAWEYIPDHRGQIAYRTADGQAVIVDAVGELSDGLTFEERPSLWHTWDGKKWMISEESKVEQLNQVKAVKLDEINGKAQEFVWQVSKAYEVPEFERQTWSMQAAEALAWEQNPSAPTPLLAQIAADRGCDLEGLRAKALQKAKQFAALSATVAGQRQAYADRLEQAQDVDKVEAISPVYHLPTHPVQASSDVDNL
;
A
#
# COMPACT_ATOMS: atom_id res chain seq x y z
N MET A 1 15.42 -13.38 -80.21
CA MET A 1 14.52 -13.08 -79.07
C MET A 1 15.22 -13.60 -77.84
N THR A 2 15.75 -12.72 -76.99
CA THR A 2 16.36 -13.12 -75.73
C THR A 2 15.22 -13.60 -74.84
N GLN A 3 15.08 -14.91 -74.65
CA GLN A 3 14.14 -15.42 -73.66
C GLN A 3 14.66 -14.95 -72.30
N ASN A 4 13.87 -14.13 -71.63
CA ASN A 4 14.19 -13.67 -70.28
C ASN A 4 13.87 -14.84 -69.35
N ILE A 5 14.89 -15.63 -69.00
CA ILE A 5 14.73 -16.76 -68.07
C ILE A 5 14.47 -16.16 -66.69
N GLN A 6 13.33 -16.51 -66.10
CA GLN A 6 13.03 -16.18 -64.72
C GLN A 6 13.77 -17.16 -63.82
N TRP A 7 14.93 -16.74 -63.32
CA TRP A 7 15.80 -17.58 -62.49
C TRP A 7 15.27 -17.77 -61.07
N THR A 8 14.54 -16.78 -60.56
CA THR A 8 13.98 -16.79 -59.21
C THR A 8 12.50 -16.42 -59.22
N LYS A 9 11.77 -16.91 -58.23
CA LYS A 9 10.42 -16.46 -57.94
C LYS A 9 10.25 -16.18 -56.45
N PRO A 10 9.44 -15.18 -56.07
CA PRO A 10 9.13 -14.96 -54.67
C PRO A 10 8.23 -16.08 -54.14
N VAL A 11 8.54 -16.58 -52.95
CA VAL A 11 7.76 -17.56 -52.20
C VAL A 11 7.56 -17.07 -50.77
N CYS A 12 6.47 -17.48 -50.13
CA CYS A 12 6.15 -17.05 -48.78
C CYS A 12 6.86 -17.94 -47.76
N GLN A 13 7.64 -17.36 -46.86
CA GLN A 13 8.30 -18.07 -45.76
C GLN A 13 7.38 -18.11 -44.54
N LEU A 14 7.25 -19.29 -43.93
CA LEU A 14 6.49 -19.52 -42.72
C LEU A 14 7.41 -19.88 -41.55
N ASP A 15 6.94 -19.65 -40.32
CA ASP A 15 7.54 -20.24 -39.12
C ASP A 15 7.03 -21.67 -38.85
N SER A 16 7.40 -22.25 -37.71
CA SER A 16 6.98 -23.59 -37.31
C SER A 16 5.48 -23.74 -37.07
N ASP A 17 4.77 -22.64 -36.80
CA ASP A 17 3.33 -22.60 -36.55
C ASP A 17 2.54 -22.22 -37.81
N GLY A 18 3.23 -22.07 -38.95
CA GLY A 18 2.62 -21.72 -40.24
C GLY A 18 2.31 -20.23 -40.38
N LEU A 19 2.87 -19.37 -39.53
CA LEU A 19 2.68 -17.92 -39.61
C LEU A 19 3.61 -17.31 -40.65
N TYR A 20 3.08 -16.37 -41.43
CA TYR A 20 3.84 -15.66 -42.45
C TYR A 20 4.93 -14.78 -41.83
N LEU A 21 6.19 -14.99 -42.24
CA LEU A 21 7.35 -14.22 -41.82
C LEU A 21 7.77 -13.16 -42.86
N GLY A 22 7.53 -13.43 -44.14
CA GLY A 22 7.98 -12.58 -45.25
C GLY A 22 8.10 -13.35 -46.55
N GLN A 23 8.63 -12.69 -47.58
CA GLN A 23 8.97 -13.34 -48.85
C GLN A 23 10.45 -13.64 -48.93
N THR A 24 10.78 -14.76 -49.54
CA THR A 24 12.13 -15.14 -49.95
C THR A 24 12.10 -15.63 -51.40
N GLU A 25 13.24 -16.01 -51.97
CA GLU A 25 13.34 -16.46 -53.35
C GLU A 25 13.49 -17.99 -53.45
N ALA A 26 12.75 -18.59 -54.38
CA ALA A 26 12.97 -19.95 -54.83
C ALA A 26 13.69 -19.94 -56.18
N ASP A 27 14.71 -20.79 -56.33
CA ASP A 27 15.51 -20.91 -57.54
C ASP A 27 14.85 -21.84 -58.55
N LEU A 28 15.00 -21.56 -59.84
CA LEU A 28 14.58 -22.45 -60.91
C LEU A 28 15.30 -23.81 -60.80
N ASP A 29 14.54 -24.91 -60.80
CA ASP A 29 15.12 -26.25 -60.85
C ASP A 29 15.55 -26.58 -62.27
N ILE A 30 16.84 -26.34 -62.55
CA ILE A 30 17.46 -26.62 -63.85
C ILE A 30 17.40 -28.11 -64.25
N ASN A 31 17.12 -29.02 -63.29
CA ASN A 31 17.06 -30.45 -63.55
C ASN A 31 15.64 -30.96 -63.85
N ALA A 32 14.60 -30.26 -63.38
CA ALA A 32 13.22 -30.72 -63.50
C ALA A 32 12.67 -30.67 -64.94
N ARG A 33 13.30 -29.90 -65.85
CA ARG A 33 12.97 -29.73 -67.28
C ARG A 33 11.53 -29.27 -67.60
N ASP A 34 10.68 -29.11 -66.60
CA ASP A 34 9.29 -28.70 -66.65
C ASP A 34 9.08 -27.22 -66.23
N GLY A 35 10.14 -26.54 -65.81
CA GLY A 35 10.11 -25.17 -65.31
C GLY A 35 9.76 -25.05 -63.83
N SER A 36 9.79 -26.15 -63.08
CA SER A 36 9.61 -26.16 -61.62
C SER A 36 10.71 -25.40 -60.89
N TYR A 37 10.42 -24.98 -59.66
CA TYR A 37 11.34 -24.26 -58.78
C TYR A 37 11.65 -25.09 -57.54
N ILE A 38 12.87 -24.95 -57.02
CA ILE A 38 13.30 -25.53 -55.76
C ILE A 38 12.77 -24.65 -54.63
N ILE A 39 11.70 -25.07 -53.98
CA ILE A 39 11.10 -24.34 -52.85
C ILE A 39 11.95 -24.57 -51.61
N PRO A 40 12.50 -23.51 -50.97
CA PRO A 40 13.22 -23.65 -49.71
C PRO A 40 12.34 -24.25 -48.61
N GLY A 41 12.94 -24.96 -47.67
CA GLY A 41 12.22 -25.52 -46.53
C GLY A 41 11.46 -24.45 -45.74
N GLY A 42 10.21 -24.75 -45.35
CA GLY A 42 9.35 -23.80 -44.65
C GLY A 42 8.72 -22.72 -45.55
N CYS A 43 8.87 -22.81 -46.87
CA CYS A 43 8.23 -21.90 -47.82
C CYS A 43 7.06 -22.55 -48.57
N ILE A 44 6.12 -21.71 -49.00
CA ILE A 44 4.98 -22.10 -49.84
C ILE A 44 4.89 -21.19 -51.08
N ASP A 45 4.47 -21.79 -52.20
CA ASP A 45 4.30 -21.10 -53.48
C ASP A 45 2.89 -20.54 -53.61
N THR A 46 2.62 -19.46 -52.88
CA THR A 46 1.36 -18.71 -52.94
C THR A 46 1.63 -17.20 -52.89
N ALA A 47 0.65 -16.40 -53.27
CA ALA A 47 0.72 -14.95 -53.12
C ALA A 47 0.78 -14.57 -51.62
N PRO A 48 1.54 -13.53 -51.24
CA PRO A 48 1.62 -13.09 -49.86
C PRO A 48 0.24 -12.67 -49.33
N PRO A 49 -0.01 -12.81 -48.02
CA PRO A 49 -1.26 -12.37 -47.43
C PRO A 49 -1.40 -10.85 -47.52
N GLU A 50 -2.64 -10.38 -47.47
CA GLU A 50 -2.91 -8.94 -47.32
C GLU A 50 -2.46 -8.51 -45.91
N THR A 51 -1.84 -7.34 -45.79
CA THR A 51 -1.52 -6.77 -44.47
C THR A 51 -2.80 -6.34 -43.77
N ARG A 52 -2.98 -6.79 -42.53
CA ARG A 52 -4.10 -6.39 -41.67
C ARG A 52 -3.55 -5.97 -40.30
N ASP A 53 -3.80 -4.72 -39.92
CA ASP A 53 -3.33 -4.20 -38.65
C ASP A 53 -3.85 -5.05 -37.47
N GLY A 54 -2.95 -5.39 -36.55
CA GLY A 54 -3.26 -6.21 -35.38
C GLY A 54 -3.57 -7.68 -35.68
N HIS A 55 -3.23 -8.20 -36.87
CA HIS A 55 -3.43 -9.60 -37.22
C HIS A 55 -2.17 -10.21 -37.85
N ALA A 56 -1.92 -11.47 -37.53
CA ALA A 56 -0.95 -12.32 -38.21
C ALA A 56 -1.67 -13.27 -39.16
N ALA A 57 -1.06 -13.55 -40.31
CA ALA A 57 -1.59 -14.48 -41.29
C ALA A 57 -1.00 -15.88 -41.08
N ARG A 58 -1.86 -16.88 -40.87
CA ARG A 58 -1.51 -18.31 -40.78
C ARG A 58 -1.94 -19.03 -42.04
N TRP A 59 -1.07 -19.89 -42.58
CA TRP A 59 -1.42 -20.73 -43.72
C TRP A 59 -2.16 -21.99 -43.27
N THR A 60 -3.34 -22.26 -43.84
CA THR A 60 -4.16 -23.45 -43.50
C THR A 60 -3.87 -24.67 -44.38
N GLY A 61 -3.01 -24.54 -45.38
CA GLY A 61 -2.83 -25.52 -46.45
C GLY A 61 -3.50 -25.11 -47.76
N GLU A 62 -4.60 -24.33 -47.68
CA GLU A 62 -5.37 -23.87 -48.84
C GLU A 62 -5.49 -22.35 -48.90
N ALA A 63 -5.55 -21.66 -47.76
CA ALA A 63 -5.78 -20.22 -47.69
C ALA A 63 -5.08 -19.56 -46.48
N TRP A 64 -5.04 -18.22 -46.49
CA TRP A 64 -4.60 -17.41 -45.37
C TRP A 64 -5.74 -17.20 -44.37
N GLU A 65 -5.51 -17.57 -43.12
CA GLU A 65 -6.35 -17.26 -41.95
C GLU A 65 -5.72 -16.10 -41.19
N TYR A 66 -6.52 -15.12 -40.77
CA TYR A 66 -6.05 -13.95 -40.04
C TYR A 66 -6.41 -14.09 -38.56
N ILE A 67 -5.39 -14.16 -37.73
CA ILE A 67 -5.51 -14.38 -36.28
C ILE A 67 -5.08 -13.10 -35.57
N PRO A 68 -5.73 -12.69 -34.47
CA PRO A 68 -5.29 -11.55 -33.68
C PRO A 68 -3.81 -11.66 -33.30
N ASP A 69 -3.09 -10.56 -33.47
CA ASP A 69 -1.68 -10.43 -33.10
C ASP A 69 -1.53 -9.29 -32.10
N HIS A 70 -1.49 -9.68 -30.85
CA HIS A 70 -1.28 -8.78 -29.72
C HIS A 70 0.18 -8.74 -29.27
N ARG A 71 1.10 -9.38 -30.01
CA ARG A 71 2.50 -9.49 -29.59
C ARG A 71 3.14 -8.11 -29.38
N GLY A 72 3.97 -8.00 -28.36
CA GLY A 72 4.61 -6.73 -27.96
C GLY A 72 3.69 -5.78 -27.19
N GLN A 73 2.39 -6.04 -27.11
CA GLN A 73 1.48 -5.28 -26.25
C GLN A 73 1.59 -5.75 -24.80
N ILE A 74 1.24 -4.87 -23.86
CA ILE A 74 1.20 -5.18 -22.43
C ILE A 74 -0.21 -5.68 -22.08
N ALA A 75 -0.28 -6.88 -21.52
CA ALA A 75 -1.45 -7.41 -20.83
C ALA A 75 -1.15 -7.57 -19.34
N TYR A 76 -2.17 -7.82 -18.53
CA TYR A 76 -2.10 -7.97 -17.09
C TYR A 76 -2.64 -9.31 -16.68
N ARG A 77 -1.96 -10.00 -15.76
CA ARG A 77 -2.44 -11.27 -15.21
C ARG A 77 -3.67 -11.02 -14.33
N THR A 78 -4.75 -11.74 -14.59
CA THR A 78 -6.01 -11.62 -13.83
C THR A 78 -5.88 -12.07 -12.37
N ALA A 79 -4.88 -12.89 -12.05
CA ALA A 79 -4.61 -13.38 -10.69
C ALA A 79 -4.06 -12.30 -9.73
N ASP A 80 -3.21 -11.40 -10.21
CA ASP A 80 -2.45 -10.46 -9.36
C ASP A 80 -2.31 -9.03 -9.94
N GLY A 81 -2.66 -8.83 -11.22
CA GLY A 81 -2.47 -7.58 -11.95
C GLY A 81 -1.06 -7.39 -12.51
N GLN A 82 -0.19 -8.40 -12.49
CA GLN A 82 1.17 -8.29 -12.98
C GLN A 82 1.19 -8.04 -14.50
N ALA A 83 1.89 -6.99 -14.93
CA ALA A 83 2.12 -6.70 -16.34
C ALA A 83 2.99 -7.78 -17.01
N VAL A 84 2.57 -8.21 -18.19
CA VAL A 84 3.22 -9.23 -19.03
C VAL A 84 3.19 -8.74 -20.48
N ILE A 85 4.30 -8.91 -21.20
CA ILE A 85 4.34 -8.67 -22.65
C ILE A 85 3.75 -9.89 -23.34
N VAL A 86 2.78 -9.69 -24.22
CA VAL A 86 2.25 -10.77 -25.05
C VAL A 86 3.32 -11.20 -26.05
N ASP A 87 3.62 -12.49 -26.10
CA ASP A 87 4.64 -13.09 -26.96
C ASP A 87 4.06 -14.09 -27.99
N ALA A 88 2.80 -14.49 -27.82
CA ALA A 88 2.09 -15.39 -28.71
C ALA A 88 1.10 -14.67 -29.64
N VAL A 89 0.94 -15.19 -30.85
CA VAL A 89 -0.17 -14.85 -31.75
C VAL A 89 -1.42 -15.63 -31.30
N GLY A 90 -2.58 -15.00 -31.39
CA GLY A 90 -3.84 -15.61 -30.97
C GLY A 90 -4.69 -14.69 -30.12
N GLU A 91 -5.84 -15.24 -29.74
CA GLU A 91 -6.64 -14.70 -28.65
C GLU A 91 -5.80 -14.60 -27.37
N LEU A 92 -6.09 -13.57 -26.59
CA LEU A 92 -5.46 -13.40 -25.29
C LEU A 92 -5.84 -14.58 -24.38
N SER A 93 -4.87 -15.17 -23.68
CA SER A 93 -5.15 -16.31 -22.81
C SER A 93 -6.10 -15.94 -21.66
N ASP A 94 -6.93 -16.89 -21.21
CA ASP A 94 -7.95 -16.69 -20.16
C ASP A 94 -7.39 -16.11 -18.83
N GLY A 95 -6.08 -16.23 -18.60
CA GLY A 95 -5.37 -15.67 -17.44
C GLY A 95 -4.89 -14.23 -17.60
N LEU A 96 -5.16 -13.58 -18.72
CA LEU A 96 -4.69 -12.24 -19.06
C LEU A 96 -5.84 -11.32 -19.46
N THR A 97 -5.65 -10.02 -19.24
CA THR A 97 -6.56 -8.94 -19.67
C THR A 97 -5.75 -7.72 -20.11
N PHE A 98 -6.26 -6.92 -21.03
CA PHE A 98 -5.66 -5.60 -21.32
C PHE A 98 -6.05 -4.53 -20.29
N GLU A 99 -6.97 -4.84 -19.38
CA GLU A 99 -7.37 -3.94 -18.30
C GLU A 99 -6.36 -3.96 -17.16
N GLU A 100 -5.73 -2.82 -16.90
CA GLU A 100 -4.85 -2.65 -15.75
C GLU A 100 -5.64 -2.77 -14.44
N ARG A 101 -5.06 -3.45 -13.46
CA ARG A 101 -5.63 -3.58 -12.13
C ARG A 101 -5.64 -2.21 -11.43
N PRO A 102 -6.79 -1.61 -11.09
CA PRO A 102 -6.83 -0.23 -10.59
C PRO A 102 -6.19 -0.05 -9.21
N SER A 103 -6.23 -1.07 -8.36
CA SER A 103 -5.57 -1.06 -7.04
C SER A 103 -5.38 -2.46 -6.49
N LEU A 104 -4.56 -2.59 -5.43
CA LEU A 104 -4.35 -3.85 -4.70
C LEU A 104 -5.63 -4.43 -4.03
N TRP A 105 -6.69 -3.63 -3.92
CA TRP A 105 -8.01 -4.04 -3.41
C TRP A 105 -8.93 -4.65 -4.47
N HIS A 106 -8.57 -4.56 -5.75
CA HIS A 106 -9.36 -5.13 -6.84
C HIS A 106 -8.98 -6.59 -7.05
N THR A 107 -9.97 -7.45 -7.26
CA THR A 107 -9.84 -8.84 -7.68
C THR A 107 -10.59 -9.03 -9.00
N TRP A 108 -10.14 -9.99 -9.81
CA TRP A 108 -10.79 -10.29 -11.08
C TRP A 108 -12.04 -11.14 -10.85
N ASP A 109 -13.20 -10.70 -11.32
CA ASP A 109 -14.47 -11.44 -11.19
C ASP A 109 -14.72 -12.46 -12.33
N GLY A 110 -13.74 -12.61 -13.23
CA GLY A 110 -13.84 -13.38 -14.47
C GLY A 110 -14.06 -12.51 -15.70
N LYS A 111 -14.44 -11.25 -15.54
CA LYS A 111 -14.72 -10.31 -16.65
C LYS A 111 -14.13 -8.91 -16.46
N LYS A 112 -14.03 -8.44 -15.23
CA LYS A 112 -13.53 -7.12 -14.87
C LYS A 112 -12.94 -7.11 -13.46
N TRP A 113 -12.19 -6.06 -13.18
CA TRP A 113 -11.72 -5.78 -11.83
C TRP A 113 -12.86 -5.30 -10.93
N MET A 114 -13.06 -5.95 -9.78
CA MET A 114 -14.04 -5.57 -8.77
C MET A 114 -13.42 -5.58 -7.37
N ILE A 115 -13.92 -4.74 -6.47
CA ILE A 115 -13.55 -4.80 -5.06
C ILE A 115 -14.53 -5.74 -4.35
N SER A 116 -14.03 -6.85 -3.80
CA SER A 116 -14.84 -7.79 -3.02
C SER A 116 -15.21 -7.21 -1.65
N GLU A 117 -16.22 -7.76 -0.98
CA GLU A 117 -16.59 -7.30 0.36
C GLU A 117 -15.46 -7.56 1.37
N GLU A 118 -14.77 -8.69 1.24
CA GLU A 118 -13.58 -9.02 2.04
C GLU A 118 -12.46 -8.01 1.81
N SER A 119 -12.25 -7.57 0.56
CA SER A 119 -11.24 -6.57 0.22
C SER A 119 -11.58 -5.20 0.79
N LYS A 120 -12.86 -4.81 0.83
CA LYS A 120 -13.30 -3.58 1.50
C LYS A 120 -13.06 -3.65 3.02
N VAL A 121 -13.36 -4.79 3.64
CA VAL A 121 -13.13 -4.98 5.08
C VAL A 121 -11.64 -4.90 5.40
N GLU A 122 -10.79 -5.57 4.62
CA GLU A 122 -9.34 -5.51 4.81
C GLU A 122 -8.80 -4.09 4.59
N GLN A 123 -9.24 -3.40 3.53
CA GLN A 123 -8.90 -2.01 3.28
C GLN A 123 -9.28 -1.12 4.47
N LEU A 124 -10.51 -1.24 4.96
CA LEU A 124 -10.99 -0.47 6.10
C LEU A 124 -10.16 -0.74 7.35
N ASN A 125 -9.83 -2.01 7.63
CA ASN A 125 -9.00 -2.39 8.77
C ASN A 125 -7.59 -1.80 8.70
N GLN A 126 -6.96 -1.83 7.51
CA GLN A 126 -5.63 -1.23 7.33
C GLN A 126 -5.65 0.28 7.52
N VAL A 127 -6.65 0.97 6.95
CA VAL A 127 -6.79 2.42 7.13
C VAL A 127 -7.08 2.76 8.60
N LYS A 128 -7.90 1.96 9.30
CA LYS A 128 -8.14 2.12 10.74
C LYS A 128 -6.86 1.95 11.55
N ALA A 129 -6.03 0.95 11.26
CA ALA A 129 -4.77 0.75 11.96
C ALA A 129 -3.84 1.97 11.84
N VAL A 130 -3.66 2.49 10.62
CA VAL A 130 -2.85 3.70 10.37
C VAL A 130 -3.43 4.92 11.11
N LYS A 131 -4.75 5.10 11.09
CA LYS A 131 -5.39 6.22 11.80
C LYS A 131 -5.25 6.10 13.32
N LEU A 132 -5.30 4.89 13.88
CA LEU A 132 -5.09 4.66 15.30
C LEU A 132 -3.66 5.04 15.73
N ASP A 133 -2.66 4.70 14.91
CA ASP A 133 -1.27 5.12 15.13
C ASP A 133 -1.13 6.65 15.09
N GLU A 134 -1.80 7.33 14.14
CA GLU A 134 -1.84 8.79 14.09
C GLU A 134 -2.46 9.41 15.35
N ILE A 135 -3.61 8.87 15.81
CA ILE A 135 -4.30 9.29 17.04
C ILE A 135 -3.36 9.14 18.24
N ASN A 136 -2.75 7.97 18.40
CA ASN A 136 -1.85 7.68 19.52
C ASN A 136 -0.58 8.54 19.48
N GLY A 137 0.03 8.68 18.30
CA GLY A 137 1.23 9.49 18.10
C GLY A 137 1.00 10.96 18.44
N LYS A 138 -0.08 11.57 17.93
CA LYS A 138 -0.42 12.96 18.23
C LYS A 138 -0.77 13.19 19.70
N ALA A 139 -1.40 12.22 20.37
CA ALA A 139 -1.65 12.31 21.81
C ALA A 139 -0.33 12.35 22.59
N GLN A 140 0.60 11.44 22.25
CA GLN A 140 1.91 11.35 22.90
C GLN A 140 2.75 12.60 22.66
N GLU A 141 2.78 13.09 21.42
CA GLU A 141 3.47 14.33 21.05
C GLU A 141 2.91 15.53 21.82
N PHE A 142 1.59 15.66 21.91
CA PHE A 142 0.96 16.75 22.65
C PHE A 142 1.36 16.74 24.13
N VAL A 143 1.34 15.57 24.78
CA VAL A 143 1.81 15.44 26.18
C VAL A 143 3.28 15.80 26.31
N TRP A 144 4.15 15.34 25.40
CA TRP A 144 5.57 15.68 25.41
C TRP A 144 5.82 17.18 25.26
N GLN A 145 5.13 17.84 24.33
CA GLN A 145 5.29 19.28 24.10
C GLN A 145 4.84 20.10 25.30
N VAL A 146 3.69 19.77 25.90
CA VAL A 146 3.15 20.53 27.04
C VAL A 146 3.94 20.26 28.32
N SER A 147 4.32 19.00 28.59
CA SER A 147 5.06 18.63 29.81
C SER A 147 6.56 18.94 29.71
N LYS A 148 7.08 19.18 28.50
CA LYS A 148 8.51 19.25 28.20
C LYS A 148 9.30 18.04 28.67
N ALA A 149 8.66 16.87 28.75
CA ALA A 149 9.30 15.67 29.29
C ALA A 149 10.53 15.22 28.49
N TYR A 150 10.63 15.61 27.22
CA TYR A 150 11.80 15.33 26.38
C TYR A 150 13.08 16.03 26.84
N GLU A 151 13.00 17.11 27.63
CA GLU A 151 14.17 17.85 28.15
C GLU A 151 14.82 17.14 29.36
N VAL A 152 14.14 16.16 29.95
CA VAL A 152 14.55 15.52 31.20
C VAL A 152 15.06 14.10 30.93
N PRO A 153 16.19 13.64 31.49
CA PRO A 153 16.68 12.28 31.29
C PRO A 153 15.67 11.20 31.70
N GLU A 154 15.73 10.04 31.05
CA GLU A 154 14.76 8.95 31.27
C GLU A 154 14.73 8.47 32.73
N PHE A 155 15.89 8.27 33.36
CA PHE A 155 15.96 7.81 34.74
C PHE A 155 15.25 8.77 35.71
N GLU A 156 15.32 10.08 35.47
CA GLU A 156 14.65 11.08 36.31
C GLU A 156 13.12 11.00 36.11
N ARG A 157 12.66 10.86 34.86
CA ARG A 157 11.23 10.69 34.55
C ARG A 157 10.62 9.46 35.21
N GLN A 158 11.36 8.37 35.27
CA GLN A 158 10.92 7.14 35.95
C GLN A 158 10.66 7.36 37.45
N THR A 159 11.28 8.39 38.05
CA THR A 159 11.04 8.74 39.46
C THR A 159 9.88 9.70 39.68
N TRP A 160 9.33 10.32 38.62
CA TRP A 160 8.29 11.35 38.76
C TRP A 160 7.02 10.83 39.43
N SER A 161 6.63 9.59 39.16
CA SER A 161 5.48 8.96 39.82
C SER A 161 5.71 8.79 41.33
N MET A 162 6.94 8.44 41.73
CA MET A 162 7.32 8.31 43.14
C MET A 162 7.36 9.68 43.84
N GLN A 163 7.95 10.69 43.20
CA GLN A 163 7.95 12.07 43.71
C GLN A 163 6.53 12.63 43.84
N ALA A 164 5.65 12.34 42.87
CA ALA A 164 4.25 12.72 42.90
C ALA A 164 3.51 12.04 44.06
N ALA A 165 3.73 10.75 44.28
CA ALA A 165 3.14 10.00 45.39
C ALA A 165 3.54 10.58 46.76
N GLU A 166 4.84 10.89 46.94
CA GLU A 166 5.34 11.55 48.16
C GLU A 166 4.69 12.93 48.37
N ALA A 167 4.60 13.74 47.32
CA ALA A 167 4.03 15.07 47.40
C ALA A 167 2.51 15.04 47.72
N LEU A 168 1.78 14.10 47.12
CA LEU A 168 0.35 13.89 47.39
C LEU A 168 0.11 13.36 48.81
N ALA A 169 0.96 12.44 49.31
CA ALA A 169 0.88 11.96 50.69
C ALA A 169 1.16 13.08 51.70
N TRP A 170 2.15 13.94 51.40
CA TRP A 170 2.46 15.11 52.22
C TRP A 170 1.31 16.14 52.25
N GLU A 171 0.57 16.31 51.14
CA GLU A 171 -0.61 17.17 51.11
C GLU A 171 -1.71 16.69 52.08
N GLN A 172 -1.91 15.38 52.18
CA GLN A 172 -2.92 14.79 53.09
C GLN A 172 -2.44 14.73 54.54
N ASN A 173 -1.14 14.54 54.75
CA ASN A 173 -0.52 14.46 56.06
C ASN A 173 0.84 15.18 56.04
N PRO A 174 0.96 16.38 56.63
CA PRO A 174 2.22 17.13 56.66
C PRO A 174 3.40 16.41 57.33
N SER A 175 3.13 15.37 58.13
CA SER A 175 4.15 14.52 58.77
C SER A 175 4.56 13.32 57.92
N ALA A 176 3.95 13.11 56.74
CA ALA A 176 4.28 12.00 55.87
C ALA A 176 5.74 12.08 55.40
N PRO A 177 6.48 10.96 55.42
CA PRO A 177 7.86 10.94 54.96
C PRO A 177 7.91 11.15 53.44
N THR A 178 8.88 11.96 52.99
CA THR A 178 9.16 12.21 51.56
C THR A 178 10.65 12.00 51.29
N PRO A 179 11.18 10.77 51.49
CA PRO A 179 12.61 10.50 51.44
C PRO A 179 13.25 10.84 50.09
N LEU A 180 12.55 10.65 48.96
CA LEU A 180 13.09 10.98 47.64
C LEU A 180 13.20 12.49 47.47
N LEU A 181 12.15 13.24 47.79
CA LEU A 181 12.19 14.70 47.75
C LEU A 181 13.20 15.26 48.78
N ALA A 182 13.34 14.63 49.94
CA ALA A 182 14.32 15.01 50.95
C ALA A 182 15.77 14.83 50.45
N GLN A 183 16.07 13.70 49.80
CA GLN A 183 17.38 13.46 49.22
C GLN A 183 17.69 14.46 48.10
N ILE A 184 16.73 14.68 47.19
CA ILE A 184 16.87 15.68 46.11
C ILE A 184 17.09 17.08 46.69
N ALA A 185 16.36 17.46 47.74
CA ALA A 185 16.53 18.76 48.40
C ALA A 185 17.92 18.90 49.03
N ALA A 186 18.40 17.84 49.70
CA ALA A 186 19.73 17.79 50.31
C ALA A 186 20.85 17.94 49.26
N ASP A 187 20.79 17.17 48.18
CA ASP A 187 21.81 17.20 47.11
C ASP A 187 21.80 18.52 46.34
N ARG A 188 20.64 19.16 46.21
CA ARG A 188 20.50 20.49 45.57
C ARG A 188 20.77 21.66 46.50
N GLY A 189 20.87 21.44 47.81
CA GLY A 189 20.92 22.50 48.82
C GLY A 189 19.70 23.43 48.78
N CYS A 190 18.51 22.92 48.44
CA CYS A 190 17.29 23.72 48.35
C CYS A 190 16.29 23.42 49.47
N ASP A 191 15.34 24.32 49.67
CA ASP A 191 14.28 24.15 50.66
C ASP A 191 13.37 22.95 50.33
N LEU A 192 13.18 22.06 51.31
CA LEU A 192 12.40 20.83 51.16
C LEU A 192 10.90 21.13 51.05
N GLU A 193 10.39 22.10 51.82
CA GLU A 193 8.97 22.44 51.80
C GLU A 193 8.55 23.05 50.46
N GLY A 194 9.34 23.99 49.95
CA GLY A 194 9.19 24.58 48.62
C GLY A 194 9.36 23.54 47.50
N LEU A 195 10.24 22.55 47.66
CA LEU A 195 10.36 21.45 46.70
C LEU A 195 9.11 20.56 46.70
N ARG A 196 8.58 20.18 47.88
CA ARG A 196 7.34 19.41 48.02
C ARG A 196 6.16 20.13 47.37
N ALA A 197 6.00 21.42 47.64
CA ALA A 197 4.93 22.24 47.05
C ALA A 197 5.01 22.29 45.52
N LYS A 198 6.23 22.45 44.96
CA LYS A 198 6.45 22.43 43.50
C LYS A 198 6.19 21.04 42.90
N ALA A 199 6.64 19.98 43.57
CA ALA A 199 6.39 18.60 43.14
C ALA A 199 4.87 18.31 43.11
N LEU A 200 4.14 18.72 44.15
CA LEU A 200 2.68 18.60 44.24
C LEU A 200 1.97 19.35 43.10
N GLN A 201 2.35 20.60 42.86
CA GLN A 201 1.77 21.40 41.78
C GLN A 201 1.98 20.73 40.41
N LYS A 202 3.21 20.29 40.13
CA LYS A 202 3.54 19.58 38.88
C LYS A 202 2.78 18.27 38.75
N ALA A 203 2.68 17.50 39.84
CA ALA A 203 1.92 16.24 39.87
C ALA A 203 0.45 16.48 39.49
N LYS A 204 -0.20 17.49 40.09
CA LYS A 204 -1.59 17.84 39.77
C LYS A 204 -1.78 18.31 38.33
N GLN A 205 -0.89 19.17 37.83
CA GLN A 205 -0.93 19.65 36.45
C GLN A 205 -0.74 18.52 35.44
N PHE A 206 0.23 17.64 35.67
CA PHE A 206 0.48 16.50 34.80
C PHE A 206 -0.66 15.48 34.85
N ALA A 207 -1.25 15.23 36.03
CA ALA A 207 -2.42 14.36 36.17
C ALA A 207 -3.63 14.91 35.39
N ALA A 208 -3.94 16.21 35.51
CA ALA A 208 -5.04 16.84 34.79
C ALA A 208 -4.83 16.82 33.26
N LEU A 209 -3.61 17.14 32.80
CA LEU A 209 -3.22 17.06 31.39
C LEU A 209 -3.38 15.63 30.86
N SER A 210 -2.81 14.65 31.55
CA SER A 210 -2.83 13.25 31.14
C SER A 210 -4.25 12.71 31.07
N ALA A 211 -5.10 13.03 32.06
CA ALA A 211 -6.51 12.62 32.07
C ALA A 211 -7.28 13.22 30.88
N THR A 212 -7.07 14.51 30.60
CA THR A 212 -7.74 15.21 29.50
C THR A 212 -7.32 14.64 28.14
N VAL A 213 -6.02 14.44 27.92
CA VAL A 213 -5.51 13.88 26.64
C VAL A 213 -5.93 12.42 26.48
N ALA A 214 -5.87 11.62 27.55
CA ALA A 214 -6.32 10.23 27.52
C ALA A 214 -7.81 10.14 27.15
N GLY A 215 -8.66 10.97 27.73
CA GLY A 215 -10.09 11.03 27.41
C GLY A 215 -10.35 11.46 25.96
N GLN A 216 -9.68 12.51 25.48
CA GLN A 216 -9.77 12.93 24.07
C GLN A 216 -9.31 11.82 23.11
N ARG A 217 -8.22 11.12 23.44
CA ARG A 217 -7.69 10.01 22.62
C ARG A 217 -8.67 8.83 22.59
N GLN A 218 -9.25 8.47 23.73
CA GLN A 218 -10.29 7.44 23.81
C GLN A 218 -11.50 7.82 22.96
N ALA A 219 -11.98 9.07 23.03
CA ALA A 219 -13.08 9.54 22.20
C ALA A 219 -12.77 9.46 20.69
N TYR A 220 -11.53 9.73 20.26
CA TYR A 220 -11.11 9.51 18.87
C TYR A 220 -11.05 8.02 18.51
N ALA A 221 -10.58 7.16 19.42
CA ALA A 221 -10.56 5.71 19.20
C ALA A 221 -11.98 5.13 19.06
N ASP A 222 -12.93 5.57 19.88
CA ASP A 222 -14.34 5.16 19.79
C ASP A 222 -14.97 5.60 18.46
N ARG A 223 -14.68 6.83 18.01
CA ARG A 223 -15.13 7.34 16.70
C ARG A 223 -14.52 6.52 15.54
N LEU A 224 -13.27 6.13 15.68
CA LEU A 224 -12.58 5.29 14.70
C LEU A 224 -13.18 3.89 14.62
N GLU A 225 -13.51 3.29 15.76
CA GLU A 225 -14.18 2.00 15.81
C GLU A 225 -15.53 2.03 15.09
N GLN A 226 -16.31 3.10 15.29
CA GLN A 226 -17.62 3.30 14.66
C GLN A 226 -17.56 3.66 13.17
N ALA A 227 -16.40 4.01 12.61
CA ALA A 227 -16.28 4.33 11.19
C ALA A 227 -16.51 3.09 10.31
N GLN A 228 -17.40 3.20 9.33
CA GLN A 228 -17.85 2.07 8.49
C GLN A 228 -17.23 2.05 7.10
N ASP A 229 -16.49 3.10 6.75
CA ASP A 229 -15.91 3.29 5.42
C ASP A 229 -14.65 4.14 5.55
N VAL A 230 -13.83 4.12 4.49
CA VAL A 230 -12.54 4.82 4.43
C VAL A 230 -12.73 6.33 4.62
N ASP A 231 -13.73 6.93 3.97
CA ASP A 231 -14.01 8.36 4.05
C ASP A 231 -14.27 8.82 5.49
N LYS A 232 -15.06 8.06 6.27
CA LYS A 232 -15.30 8.37 7.69
C LYS A 232 -14.05 8.24 8.54
N VAL A 233 -13.16 7.28 8.23
CA VAL A 233 -11.87 7.17 8.92
C VAL A 233 -10.98 8.37 8.60
N GLU A 234 -10.92 8.77 7.33
CA GLU A 234 -10.13 9.92 6.88
C GLU A 234 -10.64 11.24 7.44
N ALA A 235 -11.95 11.38 7.64
CA ALA A 235 -12.56 12.54 8.28
C ALA A 235 -12.16 12.73 9.76
N ILE A 236 -11.59 11.71 10.41
CA ILE A 236 -11.08 11.83 11.78
C ILE A 236 -9.74 12.56 11.76
N SER A 237 -9.78 13.81 12.22
CA SER A 237 -8.62 14.68 12.41
C SER A 237 -8.34 14.89 13.90
N PRO A 238 -7.47 14.08 14.53
CA PRO A 238 -7.18 14.21 15.95
C PRO A 238 -6.43 15.51 16.26
N VAL A 239 -7.05 16.32 17.12
CA VAL A 239 -6.48 17.53 17.71
C VAL A 239 -6.69 17.47 19.22
N TYR A 240 -5.63 17.76 19.97
CA TYR A 240 -5.62 17.70 21.43
C TYR A 240 -5.60 19.09 22.05
N HIS A 241 -6.27 19.20 23.20
CA HIS A 241 -6.43 20.47 23.92
C HIS A 241 -6.09 20.32 25.40
N LEU A 242 -5.67 21.43 26.00
CA LEU A 242 -5.41 21.52 27.44
C LEU A 242 -6.70 21.34 28.26
N PRO A 243 -6.59 20.95 29.54
CA PRO A 243 -7.72 20.88 30.45
C PRO A 243 -8.45 22.23 30.55
N THR A 244 -9.75 22.26 30.25
CA THR A 244 -10.57 23.48 30.28
C THR A 244 -11.25 23.75 31.63
N HIS A 245 -11.18 22.81 32.58
CA HIS A 245 -11.65 22.98 33.96
C HIS A 245 -10.61 22.44 34.96
N PRO A 246 -10.39 23.11 36.10
CA PRO A 246 -9.66 22.48 37.20
C PRO A 246 -10.46 21.27 37.67
N VAL A 247 -9.80 20.11 37.80
CA VAL A 247 -10.37 18.91 38.39
C VAL A 247 -10.84 19.27 39.81
N GLN A 248 -12.14 19.50 40.00
CA GLN A 248 -12.72 19.51 41.32
C GLN A 248 -12.60 18.09 41.85
N ALA A 249 -11.93 17.92 43.00
CA ALA A 249 -11.97 16.68 43.74
C ALA A 249 -13.44 16.41 44.08
N SER A 250 -14.05 15.43 43.41
CA SER A 250 -15.38 14.94 43.79
C SER A 250 -15.25 14.30 45.17
N SER A 251 -15.91 14.94 46.13
CA SER A 251 -16.20 14.40 47.45
C SER A 251 -17.49 13.58 47.36
N ASP A 252 -17.49 12.49 46.61
CA ASP A 252 -18.60 11.53 46.61
C ASP A 252 -18.04 10.12 46.86
N VAL A 253 -17.64 9.86 48.10
CA VAL A 253 -17.72 8.53 48.70
C VAL A 253 -19.09 8.45 49.35
N ASP A 254 -20.11 8.10 48.57
CA ASP A 254 -21.37 7.53 49.04
C ASP A 254 -22.17 7.01 47.84
N ASN A 255 -21.74 5.85 47.33
CA ASN A 255 -22.57 4.74 46.85
C ASN A 255 -21.73 3.87 45.90
N LEU A 256 -21.15 2.80 46.46
CA LEU A 256 -21.20 1.41 45.98
C LEU A 256 -20.58 0.50 47.03
#